data_AF-A0A378K1X6-F1
#
_entry.id   AF-A0A378K1X6-F1
#
_cell.length_a   1.000
_cell.length_b   1.000
_cell.length_c   1.000
_cell.angle_alpha   90.00
_cell.angle_beta   90.00
_cell.angle_gamma   90.00
#
_symmetry.space_group_name_H-M   'P 1'
#
loop_
_entity.id
_entity.type
_entity.pdbx_description
1 polymer ?
#
loop_
_entity_poly.entity_id
_entity_poly.type
_entity_poly.pdbx_seq_one_letter_code
_entity_poly.pdbx_strand_id
1 'polypeptide(L)'
;MSKVKGPKDSVFSSVTFDGKANGKAKCRFPSLADTKDLVLLSIRGNELCEGKYLGAMVQYAVDMHQNKPNGTLSKGKATFLIADEIYWHNLRSLPPETASEEELKNQALMMGEEYIKANLDQFLTPLGINSTEFNATHGNKTVDEQISVINQLALDMGKNIEIVRWHTWISRDNAEDQIKQMVPLYKTTDGLKAAIDTDADSFVMRHRDDTAISQDVWRHRSENYLTEENPAVMWLAGKLGYNFIIYPGKILSSFEETKKFFLVKDHKPFIRDGQSISDDCAHNPLSTHVPDPDRLVNWLEPTFINSNTPKGFKVSSSDLPPAFFSAPEAGRSRKHKLTEEADDVPAKAIAISSGMNSNTGVSSSTDDVILSSSSRKLIISSMIEGMNLALKHPSTSMFMQEEPHTTYSSMVEKFQQMTKQILNSDLDPVEKVDFVKALIEACLQNDDFSTSLKMNS
;
A
#
# COMPACT_ATOMS: atom_id res chain seq x y z
N MET A 1 5.98 -10.91 5.82
CA MET A 1 6.40 -11.66 4.61
C MET A 1 6.87 -10.64 3.58
N SER A 2 7.94 -10.93 2.84
CA SER A 2 8.42 -10.05 1.77
C SER A 2 7.34 -9.89 0.70
N LYS A 3 7.04 -8.65 0.29
CA LYS A 3 6.09 -8.36 -0.81
C LYS A 3 6.64 -8.75 -2.18
N VAL A 4 7.96 -8.90 -2.28
CA VAL A 4 8.65 -9.37 -3.47
C VAL A 4 9.23 -10.76 -3.17
N LYS A 5 8.81 -11.76 -3.94
CA LYS A 5 9.30 -13.14 -3.88
C LYS A 5 10.18 -13.40 -5.10
N GLY A 6 11.32 -14.08 -4.94
CA GLY A 6 12.23 -14.42 -6.04
C GLY A 6 13.54 -13.62 -6.05
N PRO A 7 14.38 -13.79 -7.09
CA PRO A 7 15.71 -13.15 -7.17
C PRO A 7 15.61 -11.62 -7.25
N LYS A 8 16.54 -10.90 -6.62
CA LYS A 8 16.57 -9.42 -6.65
C LYS A 8 16.88 -8.86 -8.04
N ASP A 9 17.74 -9.55 -8.79
CA ASP A 9 18.25 -9.12 -10.10
C ASP A 9 17.38 -9.60 -11.28
N SER A 10 16.17 -10.12 -11.02
CA SER A 10 15.31 -10.56 -12.11
C SER A 10 14.70 -9.37 -12.84
N VAL A 11 14.64 -9.51 -14.17
CA VAL A 11 14.05 -8.52 -15.07
C VAL A 11 12.53 -8.55 -15.02
N PHE A 12 11.93 -9.72 -14.82
CA PHE A 12 10.49 -9.89 -14.85
C PHE A 12 9.88 -9.92 -13.45
N SER A 13 8.81 -9.14 -13.27
CA SER A 13 7.94 -9.20 -12.10
C SER A 13 6.53 -9.50 -12.57
N SER A 14 5.88 -10.52 -12.02
CA SER A 14 4.42 -10.70 -12.10
C SER A 14 3.79 -10.31 -10.78
N VAL A 15 2.50 -9.98 -10.79
CA VAL A 15 1.75 -9.67 -9.57
C VAL A 15 0.74 -10.76 -9.29
N THR A 16 0.59 -11.08 -8.02
CA THR A 16 -0.44 -11.97 -7.49
C THR A 16 -1.11 -11.29 -6.33
N PHE A 17 -2.40 -11.55 -6.16
CA PHE A 17 -3.17 -11.02 -5.04
C PHE A 17 -3.53 -12.19 -4.14
N ASP A 18 -2.56 -12.60 -3.32
CA ASP A 18 -2.62 -13.71 -2.36
C ASP A 18 -3.81 -13.53 -1.40
N GLY A 19 -5.01 -13.94 -1.85
CA GLY A 19 -6.17 -14.40 -1.08
C GLY A 19 -6.70 -13.56 0.08
N LYS A 20 -6.10 -12.44 0.49
CA LYS A 20 -6.46 -11.70 1.69
C LYS A 20 -6.94 -10.30 1.33
N ALA A 21 -8.22 -10.05 1.59
CA ALA A 21 -8.84 -8.74 1.57
C ALA A 21 -8.96 -8.25 3.03
N ASN A 22 -8.37 -7.10 3.36
CA ASN A 22 -8.26 -6.62 4.75
C ASN A 22 -7.63 -7.66 5.71
N GLY A 23 -6.63 -8.42 5.23
CA GLY A 23 -6.02 -9.50 6.00
C GLY A 23 -6.88 -10.78 6.18
N LYS A 24 -8.13 -10.81 5.70
CA LYS A 24 -9.07 -11.94 5.76
C LYS A 24 -9.22 -12.63 4.40
N ALA A 25 -9.51 -13.93 4.36
CA ALA A 25 -9.68 -14.66 3.11
C ALA A 25 -10.70 -13.99 2.16
N LYS A 26 -10.40 -13.92 0.86
CA LYS A 26 -11.21 -13.41 -0.26
C LYS A 26 -12.47 -14.27 -0.51
N CYS A 27 -13.06 -14.88 0.51
CA CYS A 27 -14.16 -15.84 0.35
C CYS A 27 -15.39 -15.25 -0.37
N ARG A 28 -15.56 -13.92 -0.34
CA ARG A 28 -16.70 -13.22 -0.98
C ARG A 28 -16.49 -12.89 -2.46
N PHE A 29 -15.28 -13.03 -2.99
CA PHE A 29 -14.95 -12.72 -4.39
C PHE A 29 -14.09 -13.85 -4.97
N PRO A 30 -14.71 -14.87 -5.60
CA PRO A 30 -13.99 -16.01 -6.16
C PRO A 30 -13.05 -15.61 -7.31
N SER A 31 -13.28 -14.45 -7.92
CA SER A 31 -12.46 -13.86 -8.98
C SER A 31 -12.52 -12.33 -8.91
N LEU A 32 -11.50 -11.67 -9.45
CA LEU A 32 -11.48 -10.21 -9.71
C LEU A 32 -12.04 -9.85 -11.09
N ALA A 33 -12.36 -10.83 -11.96
CA ALA A 33 -12.72 -10.56 -13.35
C ALA A 33 -13.97 -9.68 -13.53
N ASP A 34 -14.88 -9.69 -12.56
CA ASP A 34 -16.12 -8.91 -12.58
C ASP A 34 -16.12 -7.78 -11.54
N THR A 35 -14.94 -7.38 -11.05
CA THR A 35 -14.81 -6.39 -9.96
C THR A 35 -14.32 -5.05 -10.49
N LYS A 36 -14.72 -3.99 -9.78
CA LYS A 36 -14.25 -2.63 -10.03
C LYS A 36 -13.14 -2.30 -9.04
N ASP A 37 -11.93 -2.11 -9.53
CA ASP A 37 -10.73 -2.02 -8.72
C ASP A 37 -10.10 -0.62 -8.85
N LEU A 38 -9.76 0.00 -7.71
CA LEU A 38 -9.01 1.25 -7.66
C LEU A 38 -7.57 0.95 -7.25
N VAL A 39 -6.63 1.12 -8.17
CA VAL A 39 -5.19 0.98 -7.91
C VAL A 39 -4.65 2.34 -7.50
N LEU A 40 -4.21 2.48 -6.24
CA LEU A 40 -3.63 3.72 -5.73
C LEU A 40 -2.15 3.79 -6.08
N LEU A 41 -1.72 4.89 -6.69
CA LEU A 41 -0.33 5.12 -7.07
C LEU A 41 0.22 6.34 -6.33
N SER A 42 1.07 6.06 -5.33
CA SER A 42 1.84 7.09 -4.64
C SER A 42 2.97 7.56 -5.55
N ILE A 43 2.99 8.85 -5.89
CA ILE A 43 3.99 9.42 -6.79
C ILE A 43 5.39 9.52 -6.17
N ARG A 44 5.50 9.32 -4.84
CA ARG A 44 6.76 9.34 -4.10
C ARG A 44 6.76 8.37 -2.93
N GLY A 45 7.93 7.86 -2.58
CA GLY A 45 8.17 7.07 -1.36
C GLY A 45 7.73 5.61 -1.42
N ASN A 46 7.28 5.10 -2.58
CA ASN A 46 6.91 3.70 -2.73
C ASN A 46 7.36 3.12 -4.09
N GLU A 47 8.51 2.45 -4.10
CA GLU A 47 9.09 1.81 -5.30
C GLU A 47 8.17 0.78 -5.96
N LEU A 48 7.20 0.22 -5.22
CA LEU A 48 6.25 -0.77 -5.74
C LEU A 48 5.13 -0.13 -6.56
N CYS A 49 5.05 1.20 -6.59
CA CYS A 49 4.16 1.97 -7.44
C CYS A 49 4.83 2.42 -8.75
N GLU A 50 6.06 2.03 -9.06
CA GLU A 50 6.79 2.52 -10.24
C GLU A 50 7.49 1.39 -11.01
N GLY A 51 8.00 1.73 -12.20
CA GLY A 51 8.82 0.88 -13.05
C GLY A 51 8.20 -0.50 -13.28
N LYS A 52 9.00 -1.55 -13.11
CA LYS A 52 8.58 -2.94 -13.38
C LYS A 52 7.42 -3.41 -12.50
N TYR A 53 7.26 -2.86 -11.30
CA TYR A 53 6.17 -3.27 -10.40
C TYR A 53 4.85 -2.65 -10.84
N LEU A 54 4.87 -1.37 -11.23
CA LEU A 54 3.72 -0.75 -11.89
C LEU A 54 3.35 -1.48 -13.17
N GLY A 55 4.32 -1.79 -14.03
CA GLY A 55 4.10 -2.56 -15.26
C GLY A 55 3.41 -3.90 -15.00
N ALA A 56 3.84 -4.62 -13.95
CA ALA A 56 3.21 -5.87 -13.53
C ALA A 56 1.75 -5.68 -13.09
N MET A 57 1.44 -4.60 -12.36
CA MET A 57 0.06 -4.27 -11.95
C MET A 57 -0.82 -3.89 -13.14
N VAL A 58 -0.32 -3.07 -14.06
CA VAL A 58 -1.07 -2.69 -15.27
C VAL A 58 -1.33 -3.91 -16.15
N GLN A 59 -0.31 -4.74 -16.39
CA GLN A 59 -0.47 -5.96 -17.19
C GLN A 59 -1.51 -6.91 -16.58
N TYR A 60 -1.45 -7.14 -15.27
CA TYR A 60 -2.45 -7.96 -14.58
C TYR A 60 -3.86 -7.38 -14.70
N ALA A 61 -4.01 -6.07 -14.52
CA ALA A 61 -5.31 -5.42 -14.64
C ALA A 61 -5.90 -5.59 -16.05
N VAL A 62 -5.07 -5.45 -17.09
CA VAL A 62 -5.47 -5.72 -18.47
C VAL A 62 -5.86 -7.19 -18.65
N ASP A 63 -5.03 -8.13 -18.20
CA ASP A 63 -5.30 -9.56 -18.33
C ASP A 63 -6.61 -9.98 -17.64
N MET A 64 -6.88 -9.39 -16.48
CA MET A 64 -8.06 -9.66 -15.68
C MET A 64 -9.33 -9.06 -16.30
N HIS A 65 -9.26 -7.79 -16.69
CA HIS A 65 -10.44 -6.97 -17.00
C HIS A 65 -10.68 -6.74 -18.50
N GLN A 66 -9.80 -7.20 -19.40
CA GLN A 66 -10.04 -7.05 -20.84
C GLN A 66 -11.23 -7.89 -21.34
N ASN A 67 -11.84 -7.42 -22.43
CA ASN A 67 -12.86 -8.14 -23.17
C ASN A 67 -12.34 -9.51 -23.62
N LYS A 68 -13.21 -10.51 -23.59
CA LYS A 68 -12.81 -11.87 -23.96
C LYS A 68 -12.74 -12.00 -25.49
N PRO A 69 -11.88 -12.89 -26.02
CA PRO A 69 -11.74 -13.09 -27.47
C PRO A 69 -13.03 -13.48 -28.20
N ASN A 70 -14.00 -14.04 -27.47
CA ASN A 70 -15.32 -14.39 -27.99
C ASN A 70 -16.31 -13.20 -28.09
N GLY A 71 -15.84 -11.97 -27.86
CA GLY A 71 -16.66 -10.75 -27.88
C GLY A 71 -17.44 -10.49 -26.59
N THR A 72 -17.28 -11.30 -25.55
CA THR A 72 -17.92 -11.04 -24.25
C THR A 72 -17.27 -9.82 -23.60
N LEU A 73 -18.08 -8.79 -23.37
CA LEU A 73 -17.65 -7.60 -22.64
C LEU A 73 -17.33 -7.96 -21.19
N SER A 74 -16.16 -7.54 -20.72
CA SER A 74 -15.80 -7.67 -19.32
C SER A 74 -16.64 -6.70 -18.47
N LYS A 75 -17.13 -7.17 -17.33
CA LYS A 75 -17.82 -6.33 -16.35
C LYS A 75 -16.87 -5.66 -15.37
N GLY A 76 -15.65 -6.19 -15.25
CA GLY A 76 -14.61 -5.64 -14.41
C GLY A 76 -13.92 -4.43 -15.05
N LYS A 77 -13.31 -3.61 -14.19
CA LYS A 77 -12.57 -2.41 -14.58
C LYS A 77 -11.51 -2.10 -13.54
N ALA A 78 -10.33 -1.66 -13.98
CA ALA A 78 -9.32 -1.08 -13.10
C ALA A 78 -9.14 0.41 -13.36
N THR A 79 -9.05 1.20 -12.29
CA THR A 79 -8.72 2.63 -12.32
C THR A 79 -7.40 2.84 -11.61
N PHE A 80 -6.39 3.36 -12.30
CA PHE A 80 -5.10 3.75 -11.75
C PHE A 80 -5.18 5.22 -11.32
N LEU A 81 -5.26 5.44 -10.01
CA LEU A 81 -5.34 6.77 -9.42
C LEU A 81 -3.94 7.28 -9.07
N ILE A 82 -3.50 8.30 -9.79
CA ILE A 82 -2.26 9.03 -9.51
C ILE A 82 -2.55 9.99 -8.36
N ALA A 83 -2.01 9.70 -7.17
CA ALA A 83 -2.16 10.53 -5.96
C ALA A 83 -1.13 11.67 -5.97
N ASP A 84 -1.19 12.51 -6.99
CA ASP A 84 -0.23 13.59 -7.20
C ASP A 84 -0.60 14.86 -6.46
N GLU A 85 -1.73 15.50 -6.78
CA GLU A 85 -2.09 16.80 -6.22
C GLU A 85 -2.10 16.76 -4.69
N ILE A 86 -2.71 15.73 -4.08
CA ILE A 86 -2.77 15.53 -2.62
C ILE A 86 -1.38 15.52 -1.94
N TYR A 87 -0.32 15.22 -2.70
CA TYR A 87 1.05 15.29 -2.20
C TYR A 87 1.45 16.70 -1.75
N TRP A 88 0.70 17.74 -2.11
CA TRP A 88 0.90 19.12 -1.64
C TRP A 88 1.00 19.23 -0.11
N HIS A 89 0.27 18.39 0.64
CA HIS A 89 0.37 18.34 2.11
C HIS A 89 1.77 18.01 2.58
N ASN A 90 2.48 17.13 1.87
CA ASN A 90 3.85 16.73 2.21
C ASN A 90 4.89 17.79 1.85
N LEU A 91 4.51 18.84 1.13
CA LEU A 91 5.38 19.97 0.81
C LEU A 91 5.30 21.09 1.86
N ARG A 92 4.30 21.07 2.74
CA ARG A 92 4.07 22.11 3.76
C ARG A 92 5.19 22.18 4.78
N SER A 93 5.52 23.37 5.26
CA SER A 93 6.51 23.63 6.32
C SER A 93 5.83 24.14 7.61
N LEU A 94 6.55 24.11 8.74
CA LEU A 94 6.15 24.78 9.99
C LEU A 94 7.27 25.72 10.48
N PRO A 95 6.94 26.97 10.88
CA PRO A 95 5.66 27.64 10.66
C PRO A 95 5.34 27.69 9.16
N PRO A 96 4.05 27.79 8.74
CA PRO A 96 3.71 27.82 7.33
C PRO A 96 4.53 28.91 6.63
N GLU A 97 5.40 28.51 5.71
CA GLU A 97 6.19 29.44 4.90
C GLU A 97 5.28 30.25 3.95
N THR A 98 5.88 31.20 3.24
CA THR A 98 5.22 32.12 2.31
C THR A 98 4.49 31.44 1.15
N ALA A 99 4.78 30.17 0.85
CA ALA A 99 4.19 29.48 -0.28
C ALA A 99 2.69 29.28 -0.07
N SER A 100 1.88 29.74 -1.03
CA SER A 100 0.43 29.56 -0.98
C SER A 100 0.04 28.10 -1.20
N GLU A 101 -1.16 27.70 -0.75
CA GLU A 101 -1.70 26.36 -1.03
C GLU A 101 -1.71 26.05 -2.54
N GLU A 102 -2.07 27.04 -3.36
CA GLU A 102 -2.08 26.93 -4.82
C GLU A 102 -0.68 26.65 -5.39
N GLU A 103 0.35 27.33 -4.89
CA GLU A 103 1.73 27.08 -5.29
C GLU A 103 2.19 25.66 -4.92
N LEU A 104 1.83 25.17 -3.72
CA LEU A 104 2.17 23.81 -3.30
C LEU A 104 1.41 22.75 -4.12
N LYS A 105 0.13 22.99 -4.45
CA LYS A 105 -0.64 22.13 -5.35
C LYS A 105 -0.04 22.08 -6.75
N ASN A 106 0.37 23.23 -7.30
CA ASN A 106 1.05 23.30 -8.59
C ASN A 106 2.38 22.54 -8.57
N GLN A 107 3.16 22.65 -7.49
CA GLN A 107 4.37 21.84 -7.32
C GLN A 107 4.07 20.33 -7.30
N ALA A 108 3.06 19.92 -6.55
CA ALA A 108 2.63 18.52 -6.48
C ALA A 108 2.14 17.99 -7.85
N LEU A 109 1.42 18.81 -8.61
CA LEU A 109 1.00 18.47 -9.99
C LEU A 109 2.20 18.28 -10.92
N MET A 110 3.21 19.15 -10.85
CA MET A 110 4.45 18.98 -11.64
C MET A 110 5.17 17.67 -11.30
N MET A 111 5.26 17.33 -10.00
CA MET A 111 5.83 16.05 -9.57
C MET A 111 5.01 14.85 -10.12
N GLY A 112 3.68 14.98 -10.16
CA GLY A 112 2.81 13.99 -10.80
C GLY A 112 3.09 13.82 -12.30
N GLU A 113 3.32 14.92 -13.01
CA GLU A 113 3.69 14.88 -14.43
C GLU A 113 5.02 14.16 -14.67
N GLU A 114 6.03 14.46 -13.85
CA GLU A 114 7.33 13.79 -13.91
C GLU A 114 7.18 12.29 -13.66
N TYR A 115 6.40 11.91 -12.64
CA TYR A 115 6.10 10.52 -12.34
C TYR A 115 5.43 9.80 -13.52
N ILE A 116 4.43 10.42 -14.16
CA ILE A 116 3.74 9.82 -15.32
C ILE A 116 4.70 9.68 -16.51
N LYS A 117 5.50 10.71 -16.81
CA LYS A 117 6.50 10.66 -17.90
C LYS A 117 7.52 9.56 -17.67
N ALA A 118 8.02 9.40 -16.43
CA ALA A 118 8.98 8.35 -16.07
C ALA A 118 8.38 6.93 -16.16
N ASN A 119 7.07 6.80 -16.03
CA ASN A 119 6.36 5.51 -16.02
C ASN A 119 5.50 5.27 -17.26
N LEU A 120 5.60 6.11 -18.29
CA LEU A 120 4.72 6.10 -19.45
C LEU A 120 4.71 4.72 -20.16
N ASP A 121 5.88 4.10 -20.30
CA ASP A 121 6.01 2.76 -20.91
C ASP A 121 5.21 1.68 -20.19
N GLN A 122 4.99 1.81 -18.87
CA GLN A 122 4.26 0.81 -18.09
C GLN A 122 2.77 0.78 -18.44
N PHE A 123 2.22 1.93 -18.86
CA PHE A 123 0.84 2.04 -19.33
C PHE A 123 0.68 1.71 -20.82
N LEU A 124 1.70 2.03 -21.63
CA LEU A 124 1.67 1.80 -23.08
C LEU A 124 1.99 0.35 -23.48
N THR A 125 2.87 -0.33 -22.74
CA THR A 125 3.31 -1.70 -23.08
C THR A 125 2.14 -2.69 -23.17
N PRO A 126 1.19 -2.72 -22.21
CA PRO A 126 0.01 -3.57 -22.33
C PRO A 126 -0.88 -3.19 -23.51
N LEU A 127 -0.77 -1.97 -24.04
CA LEU A 127 -1.43 -1.50 -25.26
C LEU A 127 -0.70 -1.92 -26.54
N GLY A 128 0.50 -2.50 -26.45
CA GLY A 128 1.33 -2.85 -27.60
C GLY A 128 2.03 -1.65 -28.23
N ILE A 129 2.14 -0.55 -27.49
CA ILE A 129 2.73 0.72 -27.94
C ILE A 129 3.97 0.98 -27.08
N ASN A 130 5.04 1.53 -27.67
CA ASN A 130 6.20 2.01 -26.91
C ASN A 130 6.18 3.54 -26.78
N SER A 131 6.83 4.08 -25.76
CA SER A 131 6.89 5.53 -25.50
C SER A 131 7.46 6.35 -26.65
N THR A 132 8.40 5.79 -27.44
CA THR A 132 9.01 6.52 -28.57
C THR A 132 7.98 6.78 -29.67
N GLU A 133 7.21 5.75 -30.05
CA GLU A 133 6.13 5.85 -31.03
C GLU A 133 5.01 6.78 -30.54
N PHE A 134 4.59 6.63 -29.28
CA PHE A 134 3.57 7.47 -28.69
C PHE A 134 3.98 8.94 -28.67
N ASN A 135 5.21 9.24 -28.23
CA ASN A 135 5.73 10.60 -28.14
C ASN A 135 5.96 11.25 -29.51
N ALA A 136 6.21 10.47 -30.57
CA ALA A 136 6.30 11.02 -31.93
C ALA A 136 4.98 11.68 -32.37
N THR A 137 3.84 11.24 -31.85
CA THR A 137 2.50 11.74 -32.23
C THR A 137 1.86 12.61 -31.15
N HIS A 138 2.22 12.40 -29.87
CA HIS A 138 1.56 12.99 -28.71
C HIS A 138 2.51 13.64 -27.70
N GLY A 139 3.81 13.74 -28.00
CA GLY A 139 4.82 14.27 -27.08
C GLY A 139 4.69 15.77 -26.80
N ASN A 140 3.98 16.52 -27.65
CA ASN A 140 3.70 17.95 -27.47
C ASN A 140 2.42 18.24 -26.65
N LYS A 141 1.65 17.21 -26.29
CA LYS A 141 0.43 17.32 -25.49
C LYS A 141 0.75 17.48 -24.01
N THR A 142 -0.18 18.04 -23.26
CA THR A 142 -0.11 18.01 -21.79
C THR A 142 -0.25 16.58 -21.27
N VAL A 143 0.15 16.34 -20.02
CA VAL A 143 0.03 15.01 -19.41
C VAL A 143 -1.44 14.56 -19.31
N ASP A 144 -2.37 15.48 -19.04
CA ASP A 144 -3.79 15.16 -18.98
C ASP A 144 -4.36 14.76 -20.35
N GLU A 145 -3.92 15.45 -21.40
CA GLU A 145 -4.26 15.09 -22.78
C GLU A 145 -3.65 13.75 -23.19
N GLN A 146 -2.42 13.45 -22.77
CA GLN A 146 -1.78 12.15 -22.99
C GLN A 146 -2.54 11.04 -22.28
N ILE A 147 -2.92 11.24 -21.00
CA ILE A 147 -3.78 10.31 -20.25
C ILE A 147 -5.10 10.07 -20.98
N SER A 148 -5.74 11.14 -21.47
CA SER A 148 -6.99 11.03 -22.22
C SER A 148 -6.83 10.16 -23.47
N VAL A 149 -5.72 10.31 -24.20
CA VAL A 149 -5.41 9.48 -25.37
C VAL A 149 -5.20 8.02 -24.95
N ILE A 150 -4.42 7.76 -23.90
CA ILE A 150 -4.16 6.39 -23.40
C ILE A 150 -5.46 5.72 -22.96
N ASN A 151 -6.32 6.43 -22.24
CA ASN A 151 -7.63 5.92 -21.81
C ASN A 151 -8.53 5.58 -23.00
N GLN A 152 -8.55 6.43 -24.03
CA GLN A 152 -9.33 6.17 -25.24
C GLN A 152 -8.79 4.95 -25.99
N LEU A 153 -7.46 4.84 -26.14
CA LEU A 153 -6.83 3.67 -26.76
C LEU A 153 -7.14 2.39 -25.98
N ALA A 154 -7.07 2.41 -24.66
CA ALA A 154 -7.42 1.27 -23.82
C ALA A 154 -8.88 0.84 -24.05
N LEU A 155 -9.80 1.80 -24.06
CA LEU A 155 -11.23 1.56 -24.33
C LEU A 155 -11.45 0.95 -25.73
N ASP A 156 -10.87 1.52 -26.77
CA ASP A 156 -11.01 1.07 -28.17
C ASP A 156 -10.46 -0.34 -28.36
N MET A 157 -9.40 -0.69 -27.61
CA MET A 157 -8.82 -2.04 -27.60
C MET A 157 -9.57 -3.02 -26.68
N GLY A 158 -10.64 -2.60 -26.02
CA GLY A 158 -11.38 -3.44 -25.07
C GLY A 158 -10.58 -3.80 -23.81
N LYS A 159 -9.59 -2.98 -23.46
CA LYS A 159 -8.80 -3.10 -22.24
C LYS A 159 -9.44 -2.18 -21.21
N ASN A 160 -10.23 -2.75 -20.30
CA ASN A 160 -11.02 -1.99 -19.32
C ASN A 160 -10.14 -1.43 -18.18
N ILE A 161 -9.16 -0.61 -18.53
CA ILE A 161 -8.34 0.16 -17.60
C ILE A 161 -8.54 1.66 -17.85
N GLU A 162 -8.37 2.47 -16.82
CA GLU A 162 -8.28 3.93 -16.96
C GLU A 162 -7.22 4.48 -16.01
N ILE A 163 -6.60 5.60 -16.39
CA ILE A 163 -5.68 6.39 -15.58
C ILE A 163 -6.39 7.69 -15.22
N VAL A 164 -6.31 8.07 -13.94
CA VAL A 164 -6.99 9.26 -13.40
C VAL A 164 -6.04 9.97 -12.45
N ARG A 165 -5.96 11.30 -12.52
CA ARG A 165 -5.21 12.13 -11.56
C ARG A 165 -6.09 12.57 -10.40
N TRP A 166 -5.49 13.00 -9.30
CA TRP A 166 -6.20 13.32 -8.07
C TRP A 166 -7.35 14.34 -8.26
N HIS A 167 -7.07 15.49 -8.88
CA HIS A 167 -8.09 16.52 -9.17
C HIS A 167 -9.28 15.98 -9.99
N THR A 168 -8.99 15.12 -10.98
CA THR A 168 -10.04 14.50 -11.83
C THR A 168 -10.82 13.45 -11.04
N TRP A 169 -10.20 12.78 -10.07
CA TRP A 169 -10.86 11.79 -9.24
C TRP A 169 -11.84 12.44 -8.26
N ILE A 170 -11.40 13.44 -7.50
CA ILE A 170 -12.24 14.09 -6.49
C ILE A 170 -13.39 14.92 -7.08
N SER A 171 -13.29 15.33 -8.34
CA SER A 171 -14.38 16.01 -9.06
C SER A 171 -15.47 15.06 -9.58
N ARG A 172 -15.27 13.74 -9.49
CA ARG A 172 -16.29 12.76 -9.93
C ARG A 172 -17.53 12.88 -9.08
N ASP A 173 -18.69 12.85 -9.74
CA ASP A 173 -20.00 12.86 -9.08
C ASP A 173 -20.17 14.01 -8.06
N ASN A 174 -19.57 15.17 -8.39
CA ASN A 174 -19.53 16.36 -7.55
C ASN A 174 -19.06 16.08 -6.11
N ALA A 175 -18.15 15.11 -5.94
CA ALA A 175 -17.69 14.64 -4.65
C ALA A 175 -16.85 15.65 -3.89
N GLU A 176 -16.21 16.58 -4.59
CA GLU A 176 -15.30 17.58 -4.00
C GLU A 176 -15.97 18.37 -2.86
N ASP A 177 -17.20 18.87 -3.07
CA ASP A 177 -17.93 19.63 -2.05
C ASP A 177 -18.38 18.77 -0.88
N GLN A 178 -18.66 17.49 -1.11
CA GLN A 178 -18.99 16.54 -0.04
C GLN A 178 -17.75 16.20 0.78
N ILE A 179 -16.61 15.97 0.14
CA ILE A 179 -15.32 15.73 0.80
C ILE A 179 -14.95 16.94 1.67
N LYS A 180 -15.09 18.17 1.16
CA LYS A 180 -14.87 19.41 1.94
C LYS A 180 -15.73 19.46 3.21
N GLN A 181 -16.96 18.97 3.16
CA GLN A 181 -17.84 18.88 4.33
C GLN A 181 -17.47 17.73 5.29
N MET A 182 -16.84 16.66 4.80
CA MET A 182 -16.38 15.54 5.62
C MET A 182 -15.09 15.86 6.39
N VAL A 183 -14.18 16.63 5.80
CA VAL A 183 -12.86 16.94 6.41
C VAL A 183 -12.97 17.44 7.86
N PRO A 184 -13.87 18.38 8.22
CA PRO A 184 -14.04 18.81 9.61
C PRO A 184 -14.42 17.68 10.59
N LEU A 185 -15.10 16.62 10.13
CA LEU A 185 -15.55 15.52 10.99
C LEU A 185 -14.37 14.71 11.55
N TYR A 186 -13.23 14.68 10.87
CA TYR A 186 -12.01 14.03 11.38
C TYR A 186 -11.40 14.75 12.58
N LYS A 187 -11.86 15.97 12.91
CA LYS A 187 -11.46 16.70 14.12
C LYS A 187 -12.47 16.57 15.25
N THR A 188 -13.74 16.35 14.94
CA THR A 188 -14.85 16.42 15.90
C THR A 188 -15.48 15.06 16.22
N THR A 189 -15.22 14.04 15.41
CA THR A 189 -15.74 12.69 15.61
C THR A 189 -14.65 11.82 16.22
N ASP A 190 -14.82 11.41 17.47
CA ASP A 190 -13.79 10.72 18.26
C ASP A 190 -13.16 9.52 17.55
N GLY A 191 -13.97 8.66 16.93
CA GLY A 191 -13.48 7.47 16.22
C GLY A 191 -12.61 7.81 15.01
N LEU A 192 -13.04 8.77 14.18
CA LEU A 192 -12.27 9.23 13.02
C LEU A 192 -10.98 9.92 13.47
N LYS A 193 -11.07 10.79 14.48
CA LYS A 193 -9.93 11.55 15.01
C LYS A 193 -8.86 10.61 15.58
N ALA A 194 -9.25 9.67 16.44
CA ALA A 194 -8.32 8.73 17.07
C ALA A 194 -7.57 7.86 16.05
N ALA A 195 -8.24 7.47 14.96
CA ALA A 195 -7.61 6.71 13.89
C ALA A 195 -6.59 7.54 13.10
N ILE A 196 -6.90 8.81 12.79
CA ILE A 196 -5.94 9.74 12.18
C ILE A 196 -4.73 9.94 13.09
N ASP A 197 -4.94 10.23 14.37
CA ASP A 197 -3.86 10.43 15.34
C ASP A 197 -2.93 9.21 15.39
N THR A 198 -3.50 8.01 15.42
CA THR A 198 -2.76 6.73 15.46
C THR A 198 -1.87 6.53 14.23
N ASP A 199 -2.43 6.77 13.04
CA ASP A 199 -1.68 6.59 11.79
C ASP A 199 -0.64 7.71 11.60
N ALA A 200 -0.93 8.94 12.03
CA ALA A 200 -0.01 10.06 12.02
C ALA A 200 1.17 9.85 12.97
N ASP A 201 0.93 9.42 14.20
CA ASP A 201 1.99 9.08 15.15
C ASP A 201 2.88 7.95 14.60
N SER A 202 2.26 6.93 13.97
CA SER A 202 2.99 5.87 13.28
C SER A 202 3.86 6.39 12.13
N PHE A 203 3.38 7.40 11.40
CA PHE A 203 4.13 8.05 10.32
C PHE A 203 5.32 8.85 10.88
N VAL A 204 5.12 9.65 11.92
CA VAL A 204 6.18 10.40 12.62
C VAL A 204 7.25 9.45 13.12
N MET A 205 6.86 8.34 13.74
CA MET A 205 7.79 7.35 14.27
C MET A 205 8.67 6.71 13.19
N ARG A 206 8.20 6.57 11.95
CA ARG A 206 9.03 6.10 10.82
C ARG A 206 10.05 7.13 10.34
N HIS A 207 9.80 8.41 10.59
CA HIS A 207 10.65 9.53 10.19
C HIS A 207 11.45 10.13 11.35
N ARG A 208 11.47 9.48 12.52
CA ARG A 208 12.15 9.99 13.72
C ARG A 208 13.66 10.20 13.52
N ASP A 209 14.26 9.48 12.58
CA ASP A 209 15.69 9.54 12.28
C ASP A 209 16.00 10.60 11.19
N ASP A 210 14.98 11.23 10.60
CA ASP A 210 15.16 12.37 9.70
C ASP A 210 15.38 13.65 10.53
N THR A 211 16.65 14.03 10.67
CA THR A 211 17.03 15.22 11.44
C THR A 211 16.83 16.53 10.66
N ALA A 212 16.51 16.47 9.37
CA ALA A 212 16.29 17.67 8.55
C ALA A 212 14.90 18.29 8.78
N ILE A 213 13.93 17.49 9.23
CA ILE A 213 12.54 17.89 9.37
C ILE A 213 12.03 17.55 10.77
N SER A 214 11.43 18.53 11.45
CA SER A 214 10.93 18.30 12.82
C SER A 214 9.76 17.32 12.85
N GLN A 215 9.61 16.61 13.98
CA GLN A 215 8.50 15.68 14.18
C GLN A 215 7.13 16.37 14.10
N ASP A 216 7.04 17.64 14.53
CA ASP A 216 5.81 18.43 14.42
C ASP A 216 5.43 18.68 12.96
N VAL A 217 6.41 18.96 12.09
CA VAL A 217 6.17 19.08 10.65
C VAL A 217 5.66 17.75 10.09
N TRP A 218 6.28 16.63 10.45
CA TRP A 218 5.82 15.32 9.99
C TRP A 218 4.41 14.99 10.44
N ARG A 219 4.08 15.29 11.69
CA ARG A 219 2.75 15.10 12.24
C ARG A 219 1.73 15.95 11.48
N HIS A 220 2.00 17.24 11.35
CA HIS A 220 1.13 18.18 10.64
C HIS A 220 0.90 17.77 9.19
N ARG A 221 1.96 17.39 8.46
CA ARG A 221 1.83 16.88 7.08
C ARG A 221 0.93 15.64 7.03
N SER A 222 1.20 14.66 7.90
CA SER A 222 0.46 13.39 7.93
C SER A 222 -1.01 13.58 8.28
N GLU A 223 -1.33 14.37 9.30
CA GLU A 223 -2.71 14.62 9.71
C GLU A 223 -3.51 15.25 8.57
N ASN A 224 -3.01 16.34 7.98
CA ASN A 224 -3.75 17.01 6.90
C ASN A 224 -3.89 16.13 5.66
N TYR A 225 -2.82 15.43 5.26
CA TYR A 225 -2.84 14.49 4.15
C TYR A 225 -3.90 13.40 4.36
N LEU A 226 -3.89 12.73 5.52
CA LEU A 226 -4.82 11.66 5.82
C LEU A 226 -6.26 12.17 5.91
N THR A 227 -6.52 13.37 6.44
CA THR A 227 -7.90 13.90 6.52
C THR A 227 -8.54 14.16 5.15
N GLU A 228 -7.73 14.47 4.13
CA GLU A 228 -8.21 14.64 2.76
C GLU A 228 -8.25 13.30 2.00
N GLU A 229 -7.23 12.44 2.19
CA GLU A 229 -7.11 11.17 1.49
C GLU A 229 -8.22 10.19 1.86
N ASN A 230 -8.53 10.09 3.15
CA ASN A 230 -9.49 9.12 3.69
C ASN A 230 -10.86 9.16 2.98
N PRO A 231 -11.60 10.29 2.96
CA PRO A 231 -12.90 10.33 2.30
C PRO A 231 -12.77 10.21 0.77
N ALA A 232 -11.71 10.76 0.17
CA ALA A 232 -11.47 10.68 -1.27
C ALA A 232 -11.16 9.25 -1.75
N VAL A 233 -10.51 8.41 -0.94
CA VAL A 233 -10.21 7.02 -1.29
C VAL A 233 -11.33 6.10 -0.87
N MET A 234 -11.74 6.11 0.40
CA MET A 234 -12.64 5.09 0.94
C MET A 234 -14.10 5.40 0.64
N TRP A 235 -14.57 6.60 0.99
CA TRP A 235 -15.97 6.94 0.78
C TRP A 235 -16.29 7.10 -0.71
N LEU A 236 -15.50 7.88 -1.45
CA LEU A 236 -15.79 8.14 -2.87
C LEU A 236 -15.69 6.87 -3.73
N ALA A 237 -14.68 6.02 -3.52
CA ALA A 237 -14.61 4.76 -4.24
C ALA A 237 -15.80 3.85 -3.89
N GLY A 238 -16.24 3.81 -2.62
CA GLY A 238 -17.43 3.07 -2.21
C GLY A 238 -18.70 3.60 -2.87
N LYS A 239 -18.89 4.93 -2.87
CA LYS A 239 -20.00 5.61 -3.56
C LYS A 239 -20.02 5.29 -5.06
N LEU A 240 -18.85 5.23 -5.69
CA LEU A 240 -18.69 4.87 -7.10
C LEU A 240 -18.72 3.36 -7.36
N GLY A 241 -19.01 2.53 -6.36
CA GLY A 241 -19.20 1.09 -6.49
C GLY A 241 -17.92 0.29 -6.68
N TYR A 242 -16.75 0.81 -6.28
CA TYR A 242 -15.50 0.05 -6.31
C TYR A 242 -15.50 -1.05 -5.26
N ASN A 243 -15.15 -2.27 -5.67
CA ASN A 243 -15.07 -3.43 -4.81
C ASN A 243 -13.76 -3.48 -4.04
N PHE A 244 -12.67 -3.07 -4.68
CA PHE A 244 -11.34 -3.18 -4.14
C PHE A 244 -10.53 -1.90 -4.27
N ILE A 245 -9.70 -1.66 -3.26
CA ILE A 245 -8.59 -0.71 -3.29
C ILE A 245 -7.30 -1.54 -3.31
N ILE A 246 -6.50 -1.39 -4.34
CA ILE A 246 -5.23 -2.08 -4.52
C ILE A 246 -4.10 -1.12 -4.18
N TYR A 247 -3.26 -1.46 -3.20
CA TYR A 247 -2.09 -0.67 -2.86
C TYR A 247 -0.98 -1.54 -2.25
N PRO A 248 0.31 -1.35 -2.62
CA PRO A 248 1.44 -2.06 -2.04
C PRO A 248 1.81 -1.62 -0.60
N GLY A 249 0.82 -1.36 0.24
CA GLY A 249 0.94 -1.01 1.67
C GLY A 249 -0.14 -1.72 2.48
N LYS A 250 0.04 -1.84 3.79
CA LYS A 250 -1.05 -2.32 4.65
C LYS A 250 -2.16 -1.27 4.68
N ILE A 251 -3.41 -1.70 4.85
CA ILE A 251 -4.50 -0.78 5.12
C ILE A 251 -4.21 -0.01 6.42
N LEU A 252 -4.52 1.29 6.39
CA LEU A 252 -4.42 2.19 7.53
C LEU A 252 -5.67 2.10 8.40
N SER A 253 -5.53 2.34 9.69
CA SER A 253 -6.66 2.27 10.63
C SER A 253 -7.71 3.36 10.34
N SER A 254 -7.26 4.54 9.92
CA SER A 254 -8.11 5.65 9.48
C SER A 254 -8.96 5.29 8.26
N PHE A 255 -8.44 4.50 7.32
CA PHE A 255 -9.23 4.03 6.18
C PHE A 255 -10.35 3.07 6.62
N GLU A 256 -10.06 2.17 7.56
CA GLU A 256 -11.07 1.25 8.08
C GLU A 256 -12.18 2.01 8.83
N GLU A 257 -11.83 2.98 9.66
CA GLU A 257 -12.81 3.82 10.36
C GLU A 257 -13.62 4.70 9.41
N THR A 258 -12.98 5.25 8.39
CA THR A 258 -13.66 6.02 7.33
C THR A 258 -14.71 5.17 6.61
N LYS A 259 -14.35 3.93 6.22
CA LYS A 259 -15.28 2.99 5.61
C LYS A 259 -16.47 2.73 6.55
N LYS A 260 -16.22 2.42 7.82
CA LYS A 260 -17.28 2.12 8.81
C LYS A 260 -18.22 3.30 9.02
N PHE A 261 -17.68 4.52 9.03
CA PHE A 261 -18.45 5.73 9.32
C PHE A 261 -19.30 6.19 8.13
N PHE A 262 -18.72 6.18 6.91
CA PHE A 262 -19.38 6.78 5.74
C PHE A 262 -20.01 5.78 4.77
N LEU A 263 -19.72 4.48 4.85
CA LEU A 263 -20.36 3.46 3.99
C LEU A 263 -21.21 2.53 4.86
N VAL A 264 -22.49 2.86 4.96
CA VAL A 264 -23.43 2.20 5.88
C VAL A 264 -24.41 1.33 5.11
N LYS A 265 -24.98 0.34 5.79
CA LYS A 265 -25.94 -0.56 5.17
C LYS A 265 -27.31 0.12 5.01
N ASP A 266 -27.99 -0.14 3.91
CA ASP A 266 -29.38 0.28 3.71
C ASP A 266 -30.27 -0.11 4.90
N HIS A 267 -31.09 0.84 5.35
CA HIS A 267 -32.13 0.57 6.33
C HIS A 267 -33.26 -0.22 5.66
N LYS A 268 -33.68 -1.31 6.30
CA LYS A 268 -34.91 -2.00 5.92
C LYS A 268 -36.07 -1.38 6.69
N PRO A 269 -37.20 -1.06 6.04
CA PRO A 269 -38.40 -0.66 6.75
C PRO A 269 -38.76 -1.70 7.82
N PHE A 270 -39.12 -1.24 9.01
CA PHE A 270 -39.51 -2.11 10.12
C PHE A 270 -40.71 -1.52 10.86
N ILE A 271 -41.41 -2.35 11.63
CA ILE A 271 -42.59 -1.93 12.40
C ILE A 271 -42.18 -1.77 13.87
N ARG A 272 -42.44 -0.60 14.45
CA ARG A 272 -42.28 -0.32 15.88
C ARG A 272 -43.56 0.32 16.39
N ASP A 273 -44.13 -0.23 17.47
CA ASP A 273 -45.36 0.27 18.09
C ASP A 273 -46.55 0.41 17.11
N GLY A 274 -46.68 -0.54 16.18
CA GLY A 274 -47.73 -0.55 15.16
C GLY A 274 -47.55 0.47 14.02
N GLN A 275 -46.46 1.25 14.03
CA GLN A 275 -46.12 2.19 12.96
C GLN A 275 -45.03 1.61 12.06
N SER A 276 -45.23 1.71 10.74
CA SER A 276 -44.19 1.39 9.77
C SER A 276 -43.17 2.53 9.75
N ILE A 277 -41.97 2.26 10.22
CA ILE A 277 -40.84 3.18 10.19
C ILE A 277 -40.05 2.90 8.92
N SER A 278 -40.08 3.84 7.97
CA SER A 278 -39.33 3.75 6.71
C SER A 278 -37.97 4.43 6.77
N ASP A 279 -37.76 5.37 7.69
CA ASP A 279 -36.55 6.20 7.74
C ASP A 279 -36.21 6.61 9.19
N ASP A 280 -35.54 5.72 9.92
CA ASP A 280 -34.94 5.98 11.23
C ASP A 280 -33.42 5.77 11.09
N CYS A 281 -32.77 6.74 10.44
CA CYS A 281 -31.34 6.74 10.20
C CYS A 281 -30.63 7.63 11.23
N ALA A 282 -29.89 7.00 12.15
CA ALA A 282 -29.03 7.70 13.11
C ALA A 282 -27.62 8.00 12.54
N HIS A 283 -27.35 7.64 11.29
CA HIS A 283 -26.05 7.87 10.67
C HIS A 283 -25.86 9.34 10.29
N ASN A 284 -24.61 9.74 10.04
CA ASN A 284 -24.30 11.09 9.60
C ASN A 284 -24.97 11.38 8.24
N PRO A 285 -25.47 12.61 7.98
CA PRO A 285 -26.06 12.97 6.69
C PRO A 285 -25.13 12.81 5.48
N LEU A 286 -23.82 12.78 5.71
CA LEU A 286 -22.80 12.56 4.68
C LEU A 286 -22.51 11.07 4.42
N SER A 287 -23.09 10.15 5.19
CA SER A 287 -22.95 8.71 4.97
C SER A 287 -23.72 8.26 3.72
N THR A 288 -23.13 7.34 2.96
CA THR A 288 -23.76 6.69 1.81
C THR A 288 -24.32 5.34 2.23
N HIS A 289 -25.62 5.16 2.07
CA HIS A 289 -26.28 3.88 2.25
C HIS A 289 -26.09 2.99 1.02
N VAL A 290 -25.67 1.76 1.25
CA VAL A 290 -25.44 0.76 0.23
C VAL A 290 -26.02 -0.59 0.63
N PRO A 291 -26.40 -1.48 -0.32
CA PRO A 291 -27.00 -2.76 0.01
C PRO A 291 -26.07 -3.70 0.81
N ASP A 292 -24.77 -3.68 0.49
CA ASP A 292 -23.75 -4.54 1.10
C ASP A 292 -22.40 -3.82 1.19
N PRO A 293 -22.14 -3.05 2.27
CA PRO A 293 -20.90 -2.28 2.44
C PRO A 293 -19.65 -3.17 2.55
N ASP A 294 -19.81 -4.44 2.94
CA ASP A 294 -18.69 -5.37 3.01
C ASP A 294 -18.15 -5.75 1.62
N ARG A 295 -18.92 -5.50 0.54
CA ARG A 295 -18.50 -5.77 -0.84
C ARG A 295 -17.84 -4.59 -1.53
N LEU A 296 -17.66 -3.47 -0.82
CA LEU A 296 -17.06 -2.26 -1.34
C LEU A 296 -15.72 -1.97 -0.68
N VAL A 297 -14.83 -1.33 -1.43
CA VAL A 297 -13.55 -0.77 -0.98
C VAL A 297 -12.74 -1.70 -0.06
N ASN A 298 -12.66 -2.97 -0.42
CA ASN A 298 -11.84 -3.94 0.28
C ASN A 298 -10.36 -3.76 -0.10
N TRP A 299 -9.47 -3.78 0.88
CA TRP A 299 -8.06 -3.56 0.63
C TRP A 299 -7.35 -4.81 0.14
N LEU A 300 -6.62 -4.70 -0.97
CA LEU A 300 -5.82 -5.76 -1.56
C LEU A 300 -4.35 -5.35 -1.64
N GLU A 301 -3.51 -6.16 -1.01
CA GLU A 301 -2.06 -6.01 -1.11
C GLU A 301 -1.52 -6.88 -2.26
N PRO A 302 -0.85 -6.28 -3.26
CA PRO A 302 -0.16 -7.04 -4.29
C PRO A 302 1.08 -7.73 -3.71
N THR A 303 1.31 -8.96 -4.17
CA THR A 303 2.56 -9.71 -3.99
C THR A 303 3.23 -9.88 -5.35
N PHE A 304 4.45 -9.38 -5.45
CA PHE A 304 5.25 -9.41 -6.67
C PHE A 304 6.12 -10.66 -6.70
N ILE A 305 6.17 -11.32 -7.85
CA ILE A 305 6.95 -12.53 -8.09
C ILE A 305 7.97 -12.23 -9.17
N ASN A 306 9.21 -12.21 -8.75
CA ASN A 306 10.38 -12.05 -9.58
C ASN A 306 10.78 -13.41 -10.17
N SER A 307 10.84 -13.49 -11.50
CA SER A 307 11.26 -14.70 -12.21
C SER A 307 12.38 -14.41 -13.19
N ASN A 308 13.39 -15.28 -13.21
CA ASN A 308 14.36 -15.29 -14.30
C ASN A 308 13.69 -15.93 -15.52
N THR A 309 13.69 -15.24 -16.66
CA THR A 309 13.34 -15.87 -17.93
C THR A 309 14.21 -17.11 -18.09
N PRO A 310 13.63 -18.29 -18.41
CA PRO A 310 14.42 -19.48 -18.67
C PRO A 310 15.48 -19.13 -19.73
N LYS A 311 16.76 -19.31 -19.41
CA LYS A 311 17.86 -19.21 -20.38
C LYS A 311 17.63 -20.26 -21.46
N GLY A 312 16.87 -19.95 -22.51
CA GLY A 312 16.53 -20.94 -23.53
C GLY A 312 15.45 -20.57 -24.55
N PHE A 313 14.56 -19.62 -24.27
CA PHE A 313 13.59 -19.18 -25.30
C PHE A 313 14.24 -18.19 -26.27
N LYS A 314 14.98 -18.71 -27.26
CA LYS A 314 15.18 -18.00 -28.52
C LYS A 314 13.81 -17.94 -29.20
N VAL A 315 13.14 -16.81 -29.10
CA VAL A 315 12.01 -16.51 -29.99
C VAL A 315 12.58 -16.51 -31.41
N SER A 316 12.25 -17.51 -32.21
CA SER A 316 12.56 -17.45 -33.65
C SER A 316 11.78 -16.27 -34.21
N SER A 317 12.50 -15.35 -34.85
CA SER A 317 11.95 -14.15 -35.49
C SER A 317 11.06 -14.45 -36.71
N SER A 318 10.49 -15.66 -36.79
CA SER A 318 9.70 -16.16 -37.93
C SER A 318 8.20 -16.10 -37.73
N ASP A 319 7.71 -15.89 -36.51
CA ASP A 319 6.28 -16.09 -36.18
C ASP A 319 5.56 -14.80 -35.76
N LEU A 320 6.09 -13.64 -36.16
CA LEU A 320 5.32 -12.38 -36.07
C LEU A 320 4.31 -12.34 -37.25
N PRO A 321 3.02 -12.09 -36.99
CA PRO A 321 2.04 -11.84 -38.06
C PRO A 321 2.45 -10.56 -38.83
N PRO A 322 2.12 -10.46 -40.13
CA PRO A 322 2.59 -9.37 -40.97
C PRO A 322 2.07 -8.03 -40.44
N ALA A 323 3.01 -7.13 -40.13
CA ALA A 323 2.73 -5.74 -39.81
C ALA A 323 1.91 -5.11 -40.95
N PHE A 324 0.76 -4.54 -40.61
CA PHE A 324 -0.24 -4.04 -41.57
C PHE A 324 0.10 -2.66 -42.17
N PHE A 325 1.34 -2.17 -41.97
CA PHE A 325 1.83 -0.96 -42.60
C PHE A 325 3.29 -1.14 -43.03
N SER A 326 3.49 -1.55 -44.27
CA SER A 326 4.77 -1.45 -44.96
C SER A 326 4.63 -0.46 -46.11
N ALA A 327 5.27 0.70 -45.98
CA ALA A 327 5.52 1.65 -47.07
C ALA A 327 6.94 1.42 -47.63
N PRO A 328 7.20 1.76 -48.92
CA PRO A 328 8.21 1.08 -49.72
C PRO A 328 9.64 1.60 -49.52
N GLU A 329 10.58 0.67 -49.67
CA GLU A 329 12.03 0.90 -49.71
C GLU A 329 12.47 1.81 -50.86
N ALA A 330 13.44 2.68 -50.57
CA ALA A 330 14.30 3.27 -51.58
C ALA A 330 15.76 3.36 -51.08
N GLY A 331 16.66 2.70 -51.81
CA GLY A 331 17.92 3.35 -52.23
C GLY A 331 19.19 3.06 -51.43
N ARG A 332 19.94 2.05 -51.88
CA ARG A 332 21.35 1.76 -51.59
C ARG A 332 22.31 2.95 -51.84
N SER A 333 23.37 3.07 -51.03
CA SER A 333 24.76 3.31 -51.49
C SER A 333 25.75 3.10 -50.32
N ARG A 334 26.53 2.01 -50.28
CA ARG A 334 27.90 1.77 -50.81
C ARG A 334 29.05 2.29 -49.92
N LYS A 335 29.85 1.31 -49.47
CA LYS A 335 31.13 1.30 -48.74
C LYS A 335 32.12 2.40 -49.09
N HIS A 336 32.89 2.83 -48.08
CA HIS A 336 34.34 3.04 -48.20
C HIS A 336 35.09 2.63 -46.92
N LYS A 337 36.28 2.09 -47.12
CA LYS A 337 37.28 1.55 -46.18
C LYS A 337 38.57 2.33 -46.44
N LEU A 338 39.36 2.67 -45.40
CA LEU A 338 40.84 2.86 -45.35
C LEU A 338 41.18 3.44 -43.94
N THR A 339 41.87 2.68 -43.06
CA THR A 339 43.34 2.72 -42.67
C THR A 339 43.75 3.98 -41.89
N GLU A 340 44.08 3.81 -40.60
CA GLU A 340 45.44 3.83 -39.97
C GLU A 340 46.06 5.22 -39.85
N GLU A 341 46.29 5.70 -38.62
CA GLU A 341 47.63 5.92 -38.02
C GLU A 341 47.54 6.50 -36.60
N ALA A 342 48.61 6.26 -35.84
CA ALA A 342 48.83 6.62 -34.45
C ALA A 342 49.23 8.09 -34.27
N ASP A 343 49.02 8.65 -33.07
CA ASP A 343 50.13 9.17 -32.24
C ASP A 343 49.65 9.89 -30.96
N ASP A 344 50.40 9.58 -29.91
CA ASP A 344 50.86 10.39 -28.76
C ASP A 344 49.98 11.02 -27.66
N VAL A 345 50.57 10.88 -26.48
CA VAL A 345 50.26 11.24 -25.07
C VAL A 345 50.69 12.72 -24.86
N PRO A 346 50.18 13.55 -23.89
CA PRO A 346 50.30 13.24 -22.46
C PRO A 346 49.29 13.77 -21.44
N ALA A 347 49.40 13.12 -20.28
CA ALA A 347 48.74 13.33 -19.01
C ALA A 347 49.01 14.70 -18.36
N LYS A 348 48.06 15.13 -17.51
CA LYS A 348 48.34 16.06 -16.40
C LYS A 348 47.54 15.66 -15.16
N ALA A 349 48.28 15.44 -14.09
CA ALA A 349 47.84 15.10 -12.74
C ALA A 349 47.40 16.35 -11.96
N ILE A 350 46.48 16.18 -11.01
CA ILE A 350 46.43 16.97 -9.76
C ILE A 350 46.14 16.02 -8.59
N ALA A 351 47.02 16.07 -7.61
CA ALA A 351 47.00 15.39 -6.32
C ALA A 351 46.23 16.19 -5.26
N ILE A 352 45.96 15.57 -4.09
CA ILE A 352 45.94 16.09 -2.69
C ILE A 352 45.08 15.09 -1.89
N SER A 353 45.65 14.13 -1.16
CA SER A 353 46.33 14.14 0.16
C SER A 353 45.41 13.63 1.28
N SER A 354 45.81 12.52 1.90
CA SER A 354 45.21 11.99 3.13
C SER A 354 46.27 11.19 3.88
N GLY A 355 46.69 11.69 5.05
CA GLY A 355 47.43 10.97 6.10
C GLY A 355 46.62 11.11 7.40
N MET A 356 46.15 10.02 8.00
CA MET A 356 46.81 9.13 8.98
C MET A 356 47.00 9.74 10.37
N ASN A 357 46.24 9.22 11.35
CA ASN A 357 46.72 8.51 12.57
C ASN A 357 45.53 8.37 13.55
N SER A 358 45.06 7.17 13.90
CA SER A 358 45.62 6.11 14.76
C SER A 358 45.67 6.49 16.26
N ASN A 359 44.87 5.79 17.07
CA ASN A 359 45.37 5.15 18.28
C ASN A 359 44.40 4.10 18.85
N THR A 360 45.03 3.03 19.31
CA THR A 360 44.53 1.77 19.88
C THR A 360 44.34 1.84 21.40
N GLY A 361 43.42 1.03 21.95
CA GLY A 361 43.30 0.71 23.37
C GLY A 361 42.46 -0.55 23.58
N VAL A 362 42.90 -1.45 24.46
CA VAL A 362 42.58 -2.89 24.53
C VAL A 362 41.60 -3.26 25.68
N SER A 363 40.82 -4.35 25.47
CA SER A 363 40.27 -5.33 26.44
C SER A 363 39.03 -4.98 27.31
N SER A 364 37.94 -5.75 27.19
CA SER A 364 37.67 -6.96 28.01
C SER A 364 36.34 -7.64 27.64
N SER A 365 36.27 -8.94 27.88
CA SER A 365 35.23 -9.92 27.53
C SER A 365 33.94 -9.86 28.36
N THR A 366 32.79 -9.98 27.69
CA THR A 366 31.62 -10.78 28.11
C THR A 366 30.81 -11.11 26.85
N ASP A 367 30.60 -12.41 26.60
CA ASP A 367 29.85 -12.89 25.43
C ASP A 367 28.35 -12.69 25.63
N ASP A 368 27.83 -11.56 25.15
CA ASP A 368 26.40 -11.33 25.01
C ASP A 368 25.87 -12.07 23.78
N VAL A 369 25.08 -13.12 24.01
CA VAL A 369 24.28 -13.77 22.97
C VAL A 369 23.19 -12.78 22.55
N ILE A 370 23.44 -12.04 21.47
CA ILE A 370 22.47 -11.12 20.88
C ILE A 370 21.37 -11.92 20.19
N LEU A 371 20.25 -12.15 20.89
CA LEU A 371 18.99 -12.48 20.24
C LEU A 371 18.64 -11.38 19.23
N SER A 372 18.43 -11.78 17.97
CA SER A 372 18.00 -10.87 16.91
C SER A 372 16.73 -10.11 17.33
N SER A 373 16.65 -8.83 16.96
CA SER A 373 15.53 -7.95 17.28
C SER A 373 14.16 -8.49 16.82
N SER A 374 14.16 -9.43 15.88
CA SER A 374 12.99 -10.12 15.35
C SER A 374 12.35 -11.10 16.35
N SER A 375 13.15 -11.82 17.13
CA SER A 375 12.63 -12.80 18.11
C SER A 375 12.01 -12.10 19.32
N ARG A 376 12.62 -11.00 19.80
CA ARG A 376 12.06 -10.17 20.88
C ARG A 376 10.73 -9.54 20.48
N LYS A 377 10.63 -9.06 19.24
CA LYS A 377 9.37 -8.49 18.70
C LYS A 377 8.26 -9.52 18.60
N LEU A 378 8.56 -10.76 18.23
CA LEU A 378 7.56 -11.82 18.14
C LEU A 378 7.00 -12.20 19.52
N ILE A 379 7.88 -12.37 20.51
CA ILE A 379 7.49 -12.70 21.90
C ILE A 379 6.66 -11.57 22.52
N ILE A 380 7.13 -10.33 22.40
CA ILE A 380 6.41 -9.14 22.92
C ILE A 380 5.04 -8.99 22.22
N SER A 381 4.97 -9.19 20.90
CA SER A 381 3.72 -9.10 20.16
C SER A 381 2.71 -10.18 20.59
N SER A 382 3.15 -11.42 20.76
CA SER A 382 2.27 -12.52 21.22
C SER A 382 1.81 -12.34 22.66
N MET A 383 2.63 -11.74 23.52
CA MET A 383 2.27 -11.40 24.91
C MET A 383 1.25 -10.26 24.98
N ILE A 384 1.46 -9.17 24.23
CA ILE A 384 0.52 -8.05 24.16
C ILE A 384 -0.83 -8.52 23.61
N GLU A 385 -0.82 -9.42 22.63
CA GLU A 385 -2.04 -10.01 22.07
C GLU A 385 -2.77 -10.88 23.10
N GLY A 386 -2.05 -11.74 23.85
CA GLY A 386 -2.62 -12.55 24.92
C GLY A 386 -3.23 -11.72 26.07
N MET A 387 -2.54 -10.65 26.50
CA MET A 387 -3.04 -9.74 27.54
C MET A 387 -4.26 -8.96 27.07
N ASN A 388 -4.25 -8.45 25.83
CA ASN A 388 -5.39 -7.76 25.25
C ASN A 388 -6.60 -8.68 25.05
N LEU A 389 -6.38 -9.95 24.69
CA LEU A 389 -7.45 -10.94 24.59
C LEU A 389 -8.03 -11.27 25.97
N ALA A 390 -7.19 -11.41 27.00
CA ALA A 390 -7.64 -11.63 28.37
C ALA A 390 -8.43 -10.44 28.95
N LEU A 391 -8.03 -9.21 28.61
CA LEU A 391 -8.70 -7.98 29.05
C LEU A 391 -9.99 -7.66 28.28
N LYS A 392 -10.08 -8.07 27.01
CA LYS A 392 -11.24 -7.82 26.13
C LYS A 392 -12.26 -8.95 26.13
N HIS A 393 -11.99 -10.07 26.80
CA HIS A 393 -12.95 -11.16 26.88
C HIS A 393 -14.14 -10.73 27.77
N PRO A 394 -15.41 -10.75 27.29
CA PRO A 394 -16.59 -10.23 28.01
C PRO A 394 -16.99 -11.01 29.28
N SER A 395 -16.08 -11.76 29.89
CA SER A 395 -16.42 -12.93 30.71
C SER A 395 -15.59 -13.09 31.98
N THR A 396 -14.97 -12.01 32.46
CA THR A 396 -14.28 -12.00 33.76
C THR A 396 -15.26 -12.11 34.96
N SER A 397 -16.59 -12.13 34.75
CA SER A 397 -17.56 -12.46 35.81
C SER A 397 -18.50 -13.66 35.54
N MET A 398 -18.52 -14.27 34.35
CA MET A 398 -19.45 -15.37 34.04
C MET A 398 -18.84 -16.39 33.07
N PHE A 399 -18.03 -17.32 33.55
CA PHE A 399 -17.82 -18.62 32.88
C PHE A 399 -17.45 -19.68 33.93
N MET A 400 -18.48 -20.21 34.56
CA MET A 400 -18.57 -21.66 34.69
C MET A 400 -19.29 -22.15 33.42
N GLN A 401 -18.76 -23.22 32.81
CA GLN A 401 -19.29 -24.02 31.69
C GLN A 401 -18.67 -23.79 30.29
N GLU A 402 -17.74 -24.70 29.98
CA GLU A 402 -17.37 -25.38 28.71
C GLU A 402 -17.53 -24.68 27.33
N GLU A 403 -16.36 -24.32 26.75
CA GLU A 403 -15.82 -24.63 25.39
C GLU A 403 -16.54 -24.09 24.11
N PRO A 404 -15.79 -23.65 23.05
CA PRO A 404 -14.93 -24.55 22.25
C PRO A 404 -13.51 -24.06 21.87
N HIS A 405 -12.61 -25.05 21.83
CA HIS A 405 -11.17 -25.05 21.52
C HIS A 405 -10.72 -24.29 20.26
N THR A 406 -10.01 -23.19 20.44
CA THR A 406 -8.92 -22.80 19.54
C THR A 406 -7.61 -23.33 20.12
N THR A 407 -6.95 -24.26 19.43
CA THR A 407 -5.64 -24.80 19.86
C THR A 407 -4.58 -23.72 19.77
N TYR A 408 -4.37 -23.00 20.87
CA TYR A 408 -3.18 -22.18 21.08
C TYR A 408 -1.98 -23.11 21.33
N SER A 409 -0.75 -22.60 21.17
CA SER A 409 0.41 -23.39 21.60
C SER A 409 0.29 -23.64 23.11
N SER A 410 0.71 -24.82 23.58
CA SER A 410 0.62 -25.20 25.00
C SER A 410 1.31 -24.21 25.95
N MET A 411 2.18 -23.35 25.43
CA MET A 411 2.85 -22.29 26.19
C MET A 411 1.95 -21.07 26.40
N VAL A 412 1.13 -20.71 25.41
CA VAL A 412 0.16 -19.61 25.51
C VAL A 412 -0.91 -19.96 26.53
N GLU A 413 -1.41 -21.20 26.53
CA GLU A 413 -2.39 -21.67 27.52
C GLU A 413 -1.83 -21.62 28.95
N LYS A 414 -0.59 -22.09 29.14
CA LYS A 414 0.10 -22.01 30.44
C LYS A 414 0.32 -20.57 30.90
N PHE A 415 0.72 -19.68 30.00
CA PHE A 415 0.95 -18.27 30.32
C PHE A 415 -0.38 -17.58 30.69
N GLN A 416 -1.41 -17.81 29.89
CA GLN A 416 -2.76 -17.31 30.16
C GLN A 416 -3.29 -17.80 31.53
N GLN A 417 -3.05 -19.07 31.87
CA GLN A 417 -3.45 -19.64 33.16
C GLN A 417 -2.69 -19.00 34.33
N MET A 418 -1.37 -18.79 34.20
CA MET A 418 -0.56 -18.12 35.22
C MET A 418 -1.00 -16.66 35.41
N THR A 419 -1.17 -15.90 34.32
CA THR A 419 -1.65 -14.51 34.38
C THR A 419 -3.03 -14.45 35.04
N LYS A 420 -3.94 -15.36 34.71
CA LYS A 420 -5.27 -15.43 35.33
C LYS A 420 -5.19 -15.71 36.84
N GLN A 421 -4.30 -16.60 37.28
CA GLN A 421 -4.10 -16.88 38.70
C GLN A 421 -3.54 -15.67 39.46
N ILE A 422 -2.58 -14.95 38.88
CA ILE A 422 -2.00 -13.75 39.48
C ILE A 422 -3.04 -12.64 39.61
N LEU A 423 -3.82 -12.39 38.55
CA LEU A 423 -4.85 -11.35 38.56
C LEU A 423 -5.96 -11.64 39.59
N ASN A 424 -6.30 -12.92 39.80
CA ASN A 424 -7.30 -13.37 40.76
C ASN A 424 -6.77 -13.63 42.17
N SER A 425 -5.48 -13.43 42.42
CA SER A 425 -4.90 -13.56 43.76
C SER A 425 -5.28 -12.38 44.66
N ASP A 426 -5.08 -12.53 45.97
CA ASP A 426 -5.31 -11.46 46.95
C ASP A 426 -4.16 -10.45 47.03
N LEU A 427 -3.20 -10.50 46.09
CA LEU A 427 -2.08 -9.54 46.03
C LEU A 427 -2.59 -8.11 45.75
N ASP A 428 -1.88 -7.13 46.29
CA ASP A 428 -2.14 -5.73 45.97
C ASP A 428 -1.89 -5.48 44.46
N PRO A 429 -2.64 -4.57 43.80
CA PRO A 429 -2.47 -4.31 42.37
C PRO A 429 -1.04 -3.98 41.94
N VAL A 430 -0.24 -3.33 42.80
CA VAL A 430 1.16 -3.03 42.48
C VAL A 430 2.00 -4.30 42.46
N GLU A 431 1.80 -5.19 43.44
CA GLU A 431 2.49 -6.48 43.52
C GLU A 431 2.11 -7.40 42.34
N LYS A 432 0.85 -7.35 41.88
CA LYS A 432 0.42 -8.08 40.69
C LYS A 432 1.14 -7.61 39.44
N VAL A 433 1.32 -6.30 39.27
CA VAL A 433 2.04 -5.72 38.13
C VAL A 433 3.52 -6.10 38.20
N ASP A 434 4.14 -6.00 39.36
CA ASP A 434 5.55 -6.36 39.55
C ASP A 434 5.80 -7.86 39.34
N PHE A 435 4.87 -8.72 39.76
CA PHE A 435 4.95 -10.15 39.53
C PHE A 435 4.82 -10.51 38.04
N VAL A 436 3.86 -9.90 37.33
CA VAL A 436 3.71 -10.11 35.88
C VAL A 436 4.95 -9.61 35.14
N LYS A 437 5.51 -8.47 35.56
CA LYS A 437 6.75 -7.92 35.01
C LYS A 437 7.93 -8.87 35.23
N ALA A 438 8.13 -9.37 36.45
CA ALA A 438 9.20 -10.31 36.79
C ALA A 438 9.06 -11.65 36.02
N LEU A 439 7.83 -12.14 35.82
CA LEU A 439 7.56 -13.33 35.03
C LEU A 439 7.95 -13.12 33.56
N ILE A 440 7.62 -11.96 32.99
CA ILE A 440 8.01 -11.57 31.62
C ILE A 440 9.53 -11.48 31.52
N GLU A 441 10.19 -10.82 32.47
CA GLU A 441 11.65 -10.69 32.49
C GLU A 441 12.33 -12.06 32.61
N ALA A 442 11.82 -12.97 33.45
CA ALA A 442 12.34 -14.33 33.58
C ALA A 442 12.16 -15.17 32.29
N CYS A 443 11.05 -14.99 31.58
CA CYS A 443 10.83 -15.62 30.27
C CYS A 443 11.76 -15.06 29.19
N LEU A 444 12.13 -13.78 29.28
CA LEU A 444 13.05 -13.14 28.35
C LEU A 444 14.53 -13.45 28.64
N GLN A 445 14.86 -13.86 29.88
CA GLN A 445 16.22 -14.20 30.29
C GLN A 445 16.55 -15.70 30.13
N ASN A 446 15.55 -16.58 30.06
CA ASN A 446 15.76 -18.02 29.85
C ASN A 446 15.62 -18.41 28.36
N ASP A 447 16.65 -18.15 27.56
CA ASP A 447 16.74 -18.65 26.18
C ASP A 447 17.05 -20.16 26.07
N ASP A 448 17.32 -20.85 27.18
CA ASP A 448 17.78 -22.24 27.16
C ASP A 448 16.66 -23.30 27.22
N PHE A 449 15.38 -22.89 27.23
CA PHE A 449 14.24 -23.83 27.23
C PHE A 449 14.08 -24.62 25.93
N SER A 450 14.74 -24.18 24.84
CA SER A 450 14.76 -24.87 23.55
C SER A 450 15.63 -26.15 23.57
N THR A 451 16.58 -26.24 24.50
CA THR A 451 17.64 -27.27 24.45
C THR A 451 17.30 -28.54 25.26
N SER A 452 16.38 -28.49 26.23
CA SER A 452 16.04 -29.67 27.07
C SER A 452 14.92 -30.57 26.51
N LEU A 453 14.18 -30.13 25.48
CA LEU A 453 13.10 -30.92 24.87
C LEU A 453 13.55 -31.87 23.74
N LYS A 454 14.85 -31.88 23.39
CA LYS A 454 15.43 -32.82 22.42
C LYS A 454 16.08 -34.07 23.03
N MET A 455 15.98 -34.28 24.35
CA MET A 455 16.56 -35.46 25.00
C MET A 455 15.56 -36.48 25.57
N ASN A 456 14.26 -36.34 25.33
CA ASN A 456 13.27 -37.38 25.69
C ASN A 456 12.22 -37.58 24.58
N SER A 457 12.68 -37.95 23.38
CA SER A 457 11.84 -38.53 22.32
C SER A 457 12.59 -39.67 21.66
#